data_AF-A0A7J3TTX7-F1
#
_entry.id   AF-A0A7J3TTX7-F1
#
_cell.length_a   1.000
_cell.length_b   1.000
_cell.length_c   1.000
_cell.angle_alpha   90.00
_cell.angle_beta   90.00
_cell.angle_gamma   90.00
#
_symmetry.space_group_name_H-M   'P 1'
#
loop_
_entity.id
_entity.type
_entity.pdbx_description
1 polymer ?
#
loop_
_entity_poly.entity_id
_entity_poly.type
_entity_poly.pdbx_seq_one_letter_code
_entity_poly.pdbx_strand_id
1 'polypeptide(L)' 'MPITAGGCRDLRKYMNDPKTLEIFGKLISGRSGYIPVQEKRIEPIFCKNCHLQLSGEEKFCPECGTKVEKEKQEQKEN' A
#
# COMPACT_ATOMS: atom_id res chain seq x y z
N MET A 1 32.64 6.12 -24.59
CA MET A 1 31.71 6.94 -23.78
C MET A 1 31.03 6.01 -22.78
N PRO A 2 31.38 6.05 -21.48
CA PRO A 2 30.85 5.07 -20.54
C PRO A 2 29.55 5.60 -19.93
N ILE A 3 28.41 5.17 -20.49
CA ILE A 3 27.15 5.06 -19.74
C ILE A 3 26.89 3.58 -19.46
N THR A 4 27.86 2.92 -18.84
CA THR A 4 27.74 1.54 -18.37
C THR A 4 27.56 1.54 -16.85
N ALA A 5 26.37 1.90 -16.40
CA ALA A 5 25.91 1.60 -15.04
C ALA A 5 24.38 1.73 -14.99
N GLY A 6 23.68 1.02 -15.89
CA GLY A 6 22.26 0.74 -15.71
C GLY A 6 22.09 -0.22 -14.54
N GLY A 7 22.36 0.25 -13.33
CA GLY A 7 22.11 -0.52 -12.13
C GLY A 7 20.62 -0.82 -12.07
N CYS A 8 20.28 -2.06 -11.72
CA CYS A 8 18.92 -2.49 -11.45
C CYS A 8 18.34 -1.66 -10.30
N ARG A 9 17.90 -0.43 -10.59
CA ARG A 9 17.24 0.46 -9.64
C ARG A 9 15.84 -0.09 -9.45
N ASP A 10 15.67 -0.87 -8.39
CA ASP A 10 14.36 -1.38 -8.02
C ASP A 10 13.45 -0.21 -7.65
N LEU A 11 12.57 0.13 -8.59
CA LEU A 11 11.70 1.30 -8.50
C LEU A 11 10.44 1.02 -7.68
N ARG A 12 10.21 -0.23 -7.23
CA ARG A 12 9.00 -0.62 -6.49
C ARG A 12 8.85 0.12 -5.17
N LYS A 13 9.97 0.53 -4.58
CA LYS A 13 9.99 1.35 -3.36
C LYS A 13 9.35 2.71 -3.56
N TYR A 14 9.37 3.23 -4.80
CA TYR A 14 8.96 4.59 -5.10
C TYR A 14 7.56 4.69 -5.72
N MET A 15 6.85 3.58 -5.87
CA MET A 15 5.53 3.55 -6.53
C MET A 15 4.47 4.38 -5.79
N ASN A 16 4.61 4.56 -4.47
CA ASN A 16 3.68 5.32 -3.65
C ASN A 16 4.18 6.74 -3.30
N ASP A 17 5.33 7.16 -3.84
CA ASP A 17 5.81 8.51 -3.62
C ASP A 17 4.99 9.53 -4.43
N PRO A 18 4.67 10.70 -3.86
CA PRO A 18 3.85 11.71 -4.53
C PRO A 18 4.45 12.20 -5.86
N LYS A 19 5.78 12.22 -5.97
CA LYS A 19 6.49 12.57 -7.22
C LYS A 19 6.30 11.52 -8.30
N THR A 20 6.31 10.24 -7.93
CA THR A 20 6.12 9.13 -8.89
C THR A 20 4.68 9.08 -9.37
N LEU A 21 3.72 9.31 -8.47
CA LEU A 21 2.30 9.39 -8.80
C LEU A 21 2.00 10.53 -9.78
N GLU A 22 2.65 11.69 -9.62
CA GLU A 22 2.52 12.81 -10.55
C GLU A 22 3.12 12.51 -11.93
N ILE A 23 4.33 11.94 -11.98
CA ILE A 23 4.98 11.53 -13.23
C ILE A 23 4.13 10.49 -13.96
N PHE A 24 3.61 9.52 -13.22
CA PHE A 24 2.75 8.46 -13.76
C PHE A 24 1.42 9.03 -14.25
N GLY A 25 0.81 9.96 -13.52
CA GLY A 25 -0.39 10.68 -13.94
C GLY A 25 -0.18 11.44 -15.24
N LYS A 26 0.96 12.12 -15.38
CA LYS A 26 1.37 12.79 -16.63
C LYS A 26 1.61 11.79 -17.76
N LEU A 27 2.22 10.65 -17.48
CA LEU A 27 2.52 9.61 -18.47
C LEU A 27 1.24 8.97 -19.04
N ILE A 28 0.28 8.63 -18.17
CA ILE A 28 -0.98 7.98 -18.58
C ILE A 28 -1.95 8.99 -19.20
N SER A 29 -2.11 10.14 -18.55
CA SER A 29 -3.21 11.07 -18.87
C SER A 29 -2.77 12.21 -19.79
N GLY A 30 -1.47 12.36 -20.04
CA GLY A 30 -0.90 13.47 -20.83
C GLY A 30 -1.05 14.86 -20.19
N ARG A 31 -1.73 14.95 -19.04
CA ARG A 31 -2.02 16.18 -18.30
C ARG A 31 -1.31 16.17 -16.95
N SER A 32 -0.64 17.27 -16.62
CA SER A 32 -0.10 17.51 -15.28
C SER A 32 -1.25 17.82 -14.32
N GLY A 33 -1.32 17.09 -13.20
CA GLY A 33 -2.33 17.30 -12.16
C GLY A 33 -3.28 16.13 -11.91
N TYR A 34 -3.07 14.97 -12.54
CA TYR A 34 -3.81 13.75 -12.19
C TYR A 34 -3.02 12.96 -11.14
N ILE A 35 -3.52 12.89 -9.91
CA ILE A 35 -2.97 12.04 -8.86
C ILE A 35 -3.83 10.78 -8.81
N PRO A 36 -3.31 9.60 -9.17
CA PRO A 36 -4.03 8.36 -8.99
C PRO A 36 -4.12 8.06 -7.48
N VAL A 37 -5.29 8.30 -6.89
CA VAL A 37 -5.54 8.02 -5.48
C VAL A 37 -5.82 6.52 -5.34
N GLN A 38 -4.89 5.77 -4.75
CA GLN A 38 -5.20 4.43 -4.25
C GLN A 38 -5.85 4.59 -2.87
N GLU A 39 -7.18 4.56 -2.83
CA GLU A 39 -7.96 4.63 -1.59
C GLU A 39 -7.76 3.34 -0.78
N LYS A 40 -6.77 3.35 0.11
CA LYS A 40 -6.56 2.26 1.06
C LYS A 40 -7.58 2.38 2.19
N ARG A 41 -8.78 1.84 1.96
CA ARG A 41 -9.78 1.69 3.02
C ARG A 41 -9.32 0.58 3.96
N ILE A 42 -8.95 0.96 5.17
CA ILE A 42 -8.57 0.02 6.22
C ILE A 42 -9.84 -0.27 7.02
N GLU A 43 -10.35 -1.49 6.90
CA GLU A 43 -11.56 -1.90 7.61
C GLU A 43 -11.21 -2.23 9.07
N PRO A 44 -11.91 -1.65 10.05
CA PRO A 44 -11.69 -1.98 11.46
C PRO A 44 -12.14 -3.42 11.73
N ILE A 45 -11.28 -4.20 12.37
CA ILE A 45 -11.53 -5.60 12.70
C ILE A 45 -11.81 -5.70 14.19
N PHE A 46 -12.85 -6.43 14.58
CA PHE A 46 -13.17 -6.66 15.98
C PHE A 46 -12.50 -7.94 16.47
N CYS A 47 -11.88 -7.88 17.66
CA CYS A 47 -11.33 -9.06 18.30
C CYS A 47 -12.46 -9.99 18.79
N LYS A 48 -12.40 -11.29 18.47
CA LYS A 48 -13.43 -12.28 18.85
C LYS A 48 -13.54 -12.53 20.36
N ASN A 49 -12.52 -12.15 21.13
CA ASN A 49 -12.41 -12.47 22.54
C ASN A 49 -12.73 -11.26 23.44
N CYS A 50 -12.13 -10.10 23.16
CA CYS A 50 -12.34 -8.88 23.94
C CYS A 50 -13.25 -7.84 23.26
N HIS A 51 -13.75 -8.12 22.05
CA HIS A 51 -14.58 -7.19 21.26
C HIS A 51 -13.93 -5.81 20.99
N LEU A 52 -12.61 -5.70 21.18
CA LEU A 52 -11.88 -4.48 20.93
C LEU A 52 -11.84 -4.17 19.43
N GLN A 53 -12.06 -2.90 19.10
CA GLN A 53 -11.92 -2.39 17.74
C GLN A 53 -10.44 -2.25 17.41
N LEU A 54 -9.96 -3.00 16.43
CA LEU A 54 -8.58 -2.99 15.98
C LEU A 54 -8.48 -2.30 14.63
N SER A 55 -7.44 -1.51 14.43
CA SER A 55 -7.26 -0.67 13.23
C SER A 55 -6.84 -1.46 11.99
N GLY A 56 -7.01 -2.78 11.94
CA GLY A 56 -6.76 -3.56 10.71
C GLY A 56 -5.27 -3.71 10.33
N GLU A 57 -4.32 -3.13 11.06
CA GLU A 57 -2.86 -3.26 10.81
C GLU A 57 -2.09 -4.22 11.75
N GLU A 58 -2.48 -4.32 13.02
CA GLU A 58 -1.91 -5.21 14.06
C GLU A 58 -2.17 -6.74 13.93
N LYS A 59 -1.14 -7.59 13.98
CA LYS A 59 -1.30 -9.06 13.84
C LYS A 59 -1.84 -9.75 15.12
N PHE A 60 -1.78 -9.06 16.24
CA PHE A 60 -2.14 -9.55 17.58
C PHE A 60 -2.89 -8.45 18.31
N CYS A 61 -3.92 -8.82 19.07
CA CYS A 61 -4.63 -7.86 19.92
C CYS A 61 -3.77 -7.49 21.14
N PRO A 62 -3.55 -6.19 21.44
CA PRO A 62 -2.69 -5.72 22.53
C PRO A 62 -3.25 -6.06 23.92
N GLU A 63 -4.56 -6.22 24.05
CA GLU A 63 -5.22 -6.46 25.34
C GLU A 63 -5.28 -7.95 25.71
N CYS A 64 -5.56 -8.84 24.75
CA CYS A 64 -5.83 -10.25 25.03
C CYS A 64 -4.82 -11.23 24.40
N GLY A 65 -3.87 -10.73 23.61
CA GLY A 65 -2.87 -11.57 22.91
C GLY A 65 -3.44 -12.50 21.85
N THR A 66 -4.76 -12.43 21.57
CA THR A 66 -5.40 -13.27 20.56
C THR A 66 -4.88 -12.91 19.18
N LYS A 67 -4.50 -13.92 18.39
CA LYS A 67 -4.05 -13.76 17.00
C LYS A 67 -5.21 -13.23 16.15
N VAL A 68 -4.98 -12.12 15.47
CA VAL A 68 -5.94 -11.53 14.55
C VAL A 68 -5.52 -11.96 13.15
N GLU A 69 -6.20 -12.96 12.61
CA GLU A 69 -5.92 -13.43 11.26
C GLU A 69 -6.46 -12.43 10.26
N LYS A 70 -5.54 -11.82 9.52
CA LYS A 70 -5.82 -10.89 8.45
C LYS A 70 -5.51 -11.60 7.16
N GLU A 71 -6.54 -12.01 6.44
CA GLU A 71 -6.38 -12.31 5.03
C GLU A 71 -6.12 -10.99 4.31
N LYS A 72 -4.84 -10.61 4.21
CA LYS A 72 -4.42 -9.55 3.31
C LYS A 72 -4.59 -10.07 1.88
N GLN A 73 -5.81 -10.02 1.38
CA GLN A 73 -6.06 -10.19 -0.05
C GLN A 73 -5.72 -8.86 -0.73
N GLU A 74 -4.45 -8.69 -1.08
CA GLU A 74 -4.06 -7.68 -2.06
C GLU A 74 -3.50 -8.42 -3.28
N GLN A 75 -4.20 -8.24 -4.41
CA GLN A 75 -3.89 -8.59 -5.81
C GLN A 75 -4.47 -9.89 -6.38
N LYS A 76 -5.70 -9.80 -6.92
CA LYS A 76 -6.02 -10.33 -8.26
C LYS A 76 -6.99 -9.36 -8.95
N GLU A 77 -6.45 -8.41 -9.70
CA GLU A 77 -7.20 -7.80 -10.81
C GLU A 77 -7.08 -8.76 -12.00
N ASN A 78 -8.22 -9.06 -12.63
CA ASN A 78 -8.39 -10.02 -13.71
C ASN A 78 -8.00 -9.44 -15.07
#